data_AF-A0A5J6WQT9-F1
#
_entry.id   AF-A0A5J6WQT9-F1
#
_cell.length_a   1.000
_cell.length_b   1.000
_cell.length_c   1.000
_cell.angle_alpha   90.00
_cell.angle_beta   90.00
_cell.angle_gamma   90.00
#
_symmetry.space_group_name_H-M   'P 1'
#
loop_
_entity.id
_entity.type
_entity.pdbx_description
1 polymer ?
#
loop_
_entity_poly.entity_id
_entity_poly.type
_entity_poly.pdbx_seq_one_letter_code
_entity_poly.pdbx_strand_id
1 'polypeptide(L)' 'MKSLLIGFGLMLLFEGLGPLLFPRLWQRVLRQIGGWPAASLHRLGGALVVSGLVILWMVMRE' A
#
# COMPACT_ATOMS: atom_id res chain seq x y z
N MET A 1 8.94 -19.13 6.74
CA MET A 1 8.48 -18.31 7.88
C MET A 1 9.26 -17.01 8.07
N LYS A 2 10.60 -17.02 8.15
CA LYS A 2 11.40 -15.80 8.39
C LYS A 2 11.19 -14.70 7.32
N SER A 3 11.13 -15.06 6.04
CA SER A 3 10.96 -14.09 4.94
C SER A 3 9.59 -13.39 4.95
N LEU A 4 8.54 -14.08 5.40
CA LEU A 4 7.20 -13.47 5.55
C LEU A 4 7.19 -12.43 6.66
N LEU A 5 7.83 -12.72 7.80
CA LEU A 5 7.95 -11.77 8.91
C LEU A 5 8.75 -10.53 8.51
N ILE A 6 9.82 -10.70 7.71
CA ILE A 6 10.59 -9.57 7.17
C ILE A 6 9.74 -8.74 6.20
N GLY A 7 9.01 -9.38 5.28
CA GLY A 7 8.12 -8.69 4.35
C GLY A 7 7.02 -7.90 5.08
N PHE A 8 6.39 -8.49 6.09
CA PHE A 8 5.42 -7.80 6.95
C PHE A 8 6.06 -6.65 7.73
N GLY A 9 7.26 -6.84 8.28
CA GLY A 9 7.99 -5.79 8.99
C GLY A 9 8.29 -4.58 8.10
N LEU A 10 8.74 -4.82 6.87
CA LEU A 10 8.97 -3.75 5.89
C LEU A 10 7.67 -3.05 5.50
N MET A 11 6.59 -3.79 5.24
CA MET A 11 5.27 -3.22 4.95
C MET A 11 4.79 -2.28 6.07
N LEU A 12 4.95 -2.69 7.34
CA LEU A 12 4.58 -1.87 8.49
C LEU A 12 5.46 -0.62 8.63
N LEU A 13 6.76 -0.73 8.37
CA LEU A 13 7.65 0.42 8.35
C LEU A 13 7.20 1.43 7.28
N PHE A 14 6.99 0.99 6.04
CA PHE A 14 6.58 1.88 4.95
C PHE A 14 5.21 2.52 5.20
N GLU A 15 4.22 1.75 5.66
CA GLU A 15 2.89 2.30 5.99
C GLU A 15 2.95 3.27 7.19
N GLY A 16 3.80 2.98 8.18
CA GLY A 16 3.98 3.80 9.38
C GLY A 16 4.79 5.08 9.15
N LEU A 17 5.65 5.12 8.12
CA LEU A 17 6.50 6.30 7.82
C LEU A 17 5.67 7.53 7.44
N GLY A 18 4.58 7.37 6.69
CA GLY A 18 3.70 8.48 6.31
C GLY A 18 3.12 9.24 7.51
N PRO A 19 2.42 8.55 8.44
CA PRO A 19 1.93 9.13 9.69
C PRO A 19 3.04 9.70 10.58
N LEU A 20 4.18 9.02 10.67
CA LEU A 20 5.27 9.38 11.59
C LEU A 20 6.00 10.65 11.15
N LEU A 21 6.32 10.77 9.86
CA LEU A 21 7.11 11.89 9.33
C LEU A 21 6.24 13.10 8.96
N PHE A 22 5.04 12.86 8.41
CA PHE A 22 4.19 13.92 7.88
C PHE A 22 2.71 13.75 8.27
N PRO A 23 2.37 13.79 9.56
CA PRO A 23 1.02 13.48 10.05
C PRO A 23 -0.08 14.35 9.43
N ARG A 24 0.18 15.65 9.25
CA ARG A 24 -0.80 16.60 8.68
C ARG A 24 -1.04 16.39 7.20
N LEU A 25 0.01 16.07 6.44
CA LEU A 25 -0.10 15.76 5.02
C LEU A 25 -0.84 14.44 4.84
N TRP A 26 -0.47 13.42 5.60
CA TRP A 26 -1.12 12.11 5.59
C TRP A 26 -2.62 12.22 5.88
N GLN A 27 -3.01 12.96 6.93
CA GLN A 27 -4.42 13.24 7.24
C GLN A 27 -5.17 13.98 6.12
N ARG A 28 -4.49 14.83 5.34
CA ARG A 28 -5.10 15.53 4.20
C ARG A 28 -5.34 14.55 3.04
N VAL A 29 -4.36 13.70 2.74
CA VAL A 29 -4.45 12.66 1.72
C VAL A 29 -5.58 11.68 2.03
N LEU A 30 -5.65 11.18 3.28
CA LEU A 30 -6.73 10.27 3.69
C LEU A 30 -8.11 10.91 3.59
N ARG A 31 -8.26 12.20 3.95
CA ARG A 31 -9.54 12.92 3.78
C ARG A 31 -9.92 13.09 2.32
N GLN A 32 -8.94 13.33 1.44
CA GLN A 32 -9.18 13.45 0.02
C GLN A 32 -9.61 12.11 -0.59
N ILE A 33 -8.94 11.01 -0.23
CA ILE A 33 -9.28 9.65 -0.68
C ILE A 33 -10.64 9.22 -0.10
N GLY A 34 -10.93 9.55 1.15
CA GLY A 34 -12.22 9.23 1.79
C GLY A 34 -13.42 9.92 1.15
N GLY A 35 -13.20 11.01 0.40
CA GLY A 35 -14.24 11.67 -0.40
C GLY A 35 -14.44 11.08 -1.80
N TRP A 36 -13.64 10.11 -2.23
CA TRP A 36 -13.75 9.55 -3.57
C TRP A 36 -14.96 8.62 -3.72
N PRO A 37 -15.56 8.54 -4.91
CA PRO A 37 -16.57 7.52 -5.21
C PRO A 37 -16.01 6.12 -4.99
N ALA A 38 -16.84 5.20 -4.46
CA ALA A 38 -16.43 3.83 -4.18
C ALA A 38 -15.83 3.10 -5.41
N ALA A 39 -16.30 3.42 -6.62
CA ALA A 39 -15.75 2.88 -7.86
C ALA A 39 -14.28 3.29 -8.09
N SER A 40 -13.90 4.51 -7.74
CA SER A 40 -12.50 4.98 -7.85
C SER A 40 -11.62 4.30 -6.81
N LEU A 41 -12.12 4.12 -5.58
CA LEU A 41 -11.41 3.40 -4.52
C LEU A 41 -11.19 1.93 -4.92
N HIS A 42 -12.20 1.27 -5.50
CA HIS A 42 -12.05 -0.09 -6.04
C HIS A 42 -11.02 -0.18 -7.16
N ARG A 43 -10.97 0.80 -8.07
CA ARG A 43 -9.97 0.84 -9.13
C ARG A 43 -8.56 1.04 -8.58
N LEU A 44 -8.39 1.92 -7.59
CA LEU A 44 -7.12 2.14 -6.92
C LEU A 44 -6.64 0.85 -6.23
N GLY A 45 -7.50 0.23 -5.43
CA GLY A 45 -7.21 -1.04 -4.76
C GLY A 45 -6.91 -2.17 -5.75
N GLY A 46 -7.70 -2.29 -6.81
CA GLY A 46 -7.47 -3.27 -7.88
C GLY A 46 -6.14 -3.07 -8.60
N ALA A 47 -5.77 -1.83 -8.93
CA ALA A 47 -4.49 -1.53 -9.55
C ALA A 47 -3.29 -1.89 -8.64
N LEU A 48 -3.39 -1.61 -7.34
CA LEU A 48 -2.39 -1.97 -6.33
C LEU A 48 -2.24 -3.50 -6.18
N VAL A 49 -3.35 -4.24 -6.16
CA VAL A 49 -3.32 -5.71 -6.09
C VAL A 49 -2.72 -6.30 -7.36
N VAL A 50 -3.12 -5.82 -8.53
CA VAL A 50 -2.61 -6.32 -9.81
C VAL A 50 -1.12 -6.02 -9.96
N SER A 51 -0.66 -4.81 -9.63
CA SER A 51 0.77 -4.49 -9.71
C SER A 51 1.59 -5.34 -8.74
N GLY A 52 1.12 -5.54 -7.51
CA GLY A 52 1.75 -6.42 -6.54
C GLY A 52 1.83 -7.87 -7.02
N LEU A 53 0.76 -8.38 -7.64
CA LEU A 53 0.73 -9.72 -8.20
C LEU A 53 1.71 -9.88 -9.38
N VAL A 54 1.81 -8.87 -10.25
CA VAL A 54 2.76 -8.88 -11.37
C VAL A 54 4.21 -8.90 -10.86
N ILE A 55 4.55 -8.06 -9.88
CA ILE A 55 5.89 -8.03 -9.27
C ILE A 55 6.20 -9.37 -8.61
N LEU A 56 5.26 -9.90 -7.82
CA LEU A 56 5.42 -11.19 -7.15
C LEU A 56 5.63 -12.31 -8.17
N TRP A 57 4.86 -12.33 -9.26
CA TRP A 57 5.00 -13.30 -10.32
C TRP A 57 6.35 -13.19 -11.04
N MET A 58 6.84 -11.97 -11.30
CA MET A 58 8.17 -11.76 -11.87
C MET A 58 9.27 -12.30 -10.93
N VAL A 59 9.21 -11.96 -9.65
CA VAL A 59 10.20 -12.38 -8.65
C VAL A 59 10.15 -13.89 -8.38
N MET A 60 8.97 -14.51 -8.42
CA MET A 60 8.81 -15.96 -8.23
C MET A 60 9.18 -16.79 -9.48
N ARG A 61 9.28 -16.16 -10.65
CA ARG A 61 9.59 -16.83 -11.91
C ARG A 61 11.09 -16.95 -12.18
N GLU A 62 11.90 -16.09 -11.57
CA GLU A 62 13.37 -16.21 -11.52
C GLU A 62 13.81 -17.27 -10.48
#